data_AF-A0A2A3G5E1-F1
#
_entry.id   AF-A0A2A3G5E1-F1
#
_cell.length_a   1.000
_cell.length_b   1.000
_cell.length_c   1.000
_cell.angle_alpha   90.00
_cell.angle_beta   90.00
_cell.angle_gamma   90.00
#
_symmetry.space_group_name_H-M   'P 1'
#
loop_
_entity.id
_entity.type
_entity.pdbx_description
1 polymer ?
#
loop_
_entity_poly.entity_id
_entity_poly.type
_entity_poly.pdbx_seq_one_letter_code
_entity_poly.pdbx_strand_id
1 'polypeptide(L)' 'MTTHTHLTTDHEEIRQWTQAHHGIPARVPHTTANDVLRIDLHGVDSGLEHISWREWFAAFDQQGLALSYPDPHL' A
#
# COMPACT_ATOMS: atom_id res chain seq x y z
N MET A 1 -10.83 7.81 -20.34
CA MET A 1 -10.75 6.46 -19.77
C MET A 1 -10.75 6.63 -18.26
N THR A 2 -11.80 6.17 -17.57
CA THR A 2 -11.93 6.33 -16.11
C THR A 2 -11.15 5.22 -15.42
N THR A 3 -10.02 5.55 -14.80
CA THR A 3 -9.31 4.64 -13.91
C THR A 3 -10.21 4.31 -12.73
N HIS A 4 -10.76 3.10 -12.67
CA HIS A 4 -11.54 2.64 -11.52
C HIS A 4 -10.54 2.32 -10.40
N THR A 5 -10.63 3.02 -9.27
CA THR A 5 -9.81 2.74 -8.09
C THR A 5 -10.61 1.86 -7.15
N HIS A 6 -10.09 0.68 -6.83
CA HIS A 6 -10.65 -0.19 -5.82
C HIS A 6 -10.08 0.16 -4.44
N LEU A 7 -10.95 0.16 -3.43
CA LEU A 7 -10.62 0.47 -2.04
C LEU A 7 -10.83 -0.79 -1.22
N THR A 8 -9.77 -1.25 -0.56
CA THR A 8 -9.85 -2.44 0.29
C THR A 8 -9.24 -2.17 1.65
N THR A 9 -9.84 -2.77 2.68
CA THR A 9 -9.27 -2.83 4.04
C THR A 9 -8.86 -4.25 4.40
N ASP A 10 -8.99 -5.21 3.46
CA ASP A 10 -8.72 -6.61 3.72
C ASP A 10 -7.22 -6.90 3.58
N HIS A 11 -6.60 -7.31 4.68
CA HIS A 11 -5.16 -7.57 4.73
C HIS A 11 -4.72 -8.71 3.80
N GLU A 12 -5.56 -9.73 3.62
CA GLU A 12 -5.26 -10.85 2.74
C GLU A 12 -5.32 -10.42 1.28
N GLU A 13 -6.35 -9.66 0.89
CA GLU A 13 -6.50 -9.11 -0.46
C GLU A 13 -5.32 -8.21 -0.83
N ILE A 14 -4.96 -7.28 0.07
CA ILE A 14 -3.81 -6.38 -0.12
C ILE A 14 -2.52 -7.17 -0.33
N ARG A 15 -2.31 -8.21 0.50
CA ARG A 15 -1.12 -9.07 0.42
C ARG A 15 -1.10 -9.89 -0.87
N GLN A 16 -2.24 -10.43 -1.30
CA GLN A 16 -2.33 -11.20 -2.54
C GLN A 16 -2.09 -10.32 -3.76
N TRP A 17 -2.74 -9.17 -3.83
CA TRP A 17 -2.55 -8.19 -4.90
C TRP A 17 -1.10 -7.71 -4.97
N THR A 18 -0.55 -7.31 -3.82
CA THR A 18 0.84 -6.83 -3.75
C THR A 18 1.82 -7.90 -4.21
N GLN A 19 1.66 -9.15 -3.78
CA GLN A 19 2.53 -10.25 -4.25
C GLN A 19 2.37 -10.54 -5.75
N ALA A 20 1.15 -10.52 -6.28
CA ALA A 20 0.88 -10.71 -7.70
C ALA A 20 1.56 -9.64 -8.56
N HIS A 21 1.67 -8.41 -8.03
CA HIS A 21 2.33 -7.29 -8.68
C HIS A 21 3.80 -7.11 -8.25
N HIS A 22 4.40 -8.09 -7.55
CA HIS A 22 5.78 -8.03 -7.04
C HIS A 22 6.08 -6.78 -6.18
N GLY A 23 5.06 -6.24 -5.53
CA GLY A 23 5.19 -5.06 -4.70
C GLY A 23 5.77 -5.34 -3.31
N ILE A 24 6.36 -4.32 -2.72
CA ILE A 24 6.99 -4.35 -1.41
C ILE A 24 6.26 -3.34 -0.50
N PRO A 25 5.79 -3.75 0.69
CA PRO A 25 5.18 -2.83 1.63
C PRO A 25 6.18 -1.78 2.11
N ALA A 26 5.80 -0.53 2.01
CA ALA A 26 6.63 0.59 2.41
C ALA A 26 5.80 1.67 3.11
N ARG A 27 6.48 2.52 3.88
CA ARG A 27 5.87 3.72 4.44
C ARG A 27 6.62 4.95 3.97
N VAL A 28 5.91 6.06 3.83
CA VAL A 28 6.50 7.37 3.60
C VAL A 28 6.66 8.04 4.96
N PRO A 29 7.85 8.02 5.58
CA PRO A 29 8.10 8.86 6.74
C PRO A 29 8.05 10.33 6.29
N HIS A 30 7.47 11.21 7.11
CA HIS A 30 7.42 12.68 6.89
C HIS A 30 6.42 13.21 5.86
N THR A 31 5.13 12.88 5.98
CA THR A 31 4.10 13.81 5.49
C THR A 31 3.54 14.56 6.68
N THR A 32 3.59 15.90 6.65
CA THR A 32 3.35 16.88 7.73
C THR A 32 1.99 16.79 8.45
N ALA A 33 1.17 15.77 8.16
CA ALA A 33 -0.12 15.55 8.77
C ALA A 33 -0.43 14.08 9.11
N ASN A 34 0.21 13.07 8.50
CA ASN A 34 0.02 11.64 8.79
C ASN A 34 1.10 10.79 8.10
N ASP A 35 1.48 9.66 8.71
CA ASP A 35 2.23 8.59 8.02
C ASP A 35 1.39 8.04 6.86
N VAL A 36 1.98 7.95 5.67
CA VAL A 36 1.29 7.42 4.48
C VAL A 36 1.89 6.05 4.16
N LEU A 37 1.03 5.03 4.14
CA LEU A 37 1.39 3.69 3.73
C LEU A 37 1.32 3.55 2.20
N ARG A 38 2.37 3.00 1.60
CA ARG A 38 2.44 2.73 0.16
C ARG A 38 2.92 1.31 -0.11
N ILE A 39 2.66 0.84 -1.31
CA ILE A 39 3.24 -0.38 -1.84
C ILE A 39 4.17 0.04 -2.97
N ASP A 40 5.46 -0.27 -2.85
CA ASP A 40 6.45 -0.02 -3.87
C ASP A 40 6.41 -1.16 -4.89
N LEU A 41 5.95 -0.88 -6.13
CA LEU A 41 5.83 -1.89 -7.18
C LEU A 41 7.11 -2.08 -8.00
N HIS A 42 8.03 -1.12 -7.96
CA HIS A 42 9.17 -1.06 -8.88
C HIS A 42 10.54 -1.22 -8.19
N GLY A 43 10.62 -1.32 -6.87
CA GLY A 43 11.87 -1.54 -6.13
C GLY A 43 12.85 -0.37 -6.14
N VAL A 44 12.45 0.80 -6.66
CA VAL A 44 13.36 1.91 -7.01
C VAL A 44 13.03 3.22 -6.32
N ASP A 45 11.97 3.29 -5.53
CA ASP A 45 11.54 4.53 -4.92
C ASP A 45 12.36 4.83 -3.65
N SER A 46 13.46 5.57 -3.81
CA SER A 46 14.40 5.94 -2.74
C SER A 46 13.80 6.80 -1.63
N GLY A 47 12.54 7.24 -1.76
CA GLY A 47 11.81 8.01 -0.75
C GLY A 47 10.91 7.18 0.16
N LEU A 48 10.86 5.86 -0.05
CA LEU A 48 10.02 4.95 0.72
C LEU A 48 10.86 4.15 1.72
N GLU A 49 10.38 4.05 2.95
CA GLU A 49 10.97 3.19 3.96
C GLU A 49 10.33 1.80 3.86
N HIS A 50 11.09 0.82 3.39
CA HIS A 50 10.65 -0.57 3.35
C HIS A 50 10.47 -1.09 4.77
N ILE A 51 9.25 -1.51 5.09
CA ILE A 51 8.88 -2.03 6.40
C ILE A 51 8.29 -3.42 6.26
N SER A 52 8.23 -4.17 7.35
CA SER A 52 7.61 -5.49 7.31
C SER A 52 6.09 -5.38 7.12
N TRP A 53 5.47 -6.37 6.48
CA TRP A 53 4.01 -6.49 6.40
C TRP A 53 3.32 -6.33 7.76
N ARG A 54 3.95 -6.84 8.82
CA ARG A 54 3.43 -6.70 10.20
C ARG A 54 3.33 -5.25 10.65
N GLU A 55 4.36 -4.45 10.37
CA GLU A 55 4.40 -3.03 10.74
C GLU A 55 3.46 -2.22 9.85
N TRP A 56 3.43 -2.55 8.56
CA TRP A 56 2.55 -1.92 7.60
C TRP A 56 1.08 -2.11 7.98
N PHE A 57 0.67 -3.36 8.24
CA PHE A 57 -0.71 -3.64 8.65
C PHE A 57 -1.04 -3.09 10.03
N ALA A 58 -0.08 -3.08 10.96
CA ALA A 58 -0.30 -2.45 12.25
C ALA A 58 -0.62 -0.97 12.10
N ALA A 59 0.16 -0.21 11.33
CA ALA A 59 -0.12 1.20 11.07
C ALA A 59 -1.44 1.39 10.29
N PHE A 60 -1.72 0.51 9.33
CA PHE A 60 -2.93 0.54 8.51
C PHE A 60 -4.20 0.38 9.35
N ASP A 61 -4.20 -0.62 10.24
CA ASP A 61 -5.28 -0.92 11.17
C ASP A 61 -5.44 0.17 12.24
N GLN A 62 -4.32 0.62 12.82
CA GLN A 62 -4.30 1.69 13.82
C GLN A 62 -4.89 3.00 13.29
N GLN A 63 -4.67 3.30 12.02
CA GLN A 63 -5.17 4.51 11.37
C GLN A 63 -6.52 4.29 10.65
N GLY A 64 -7.04 3.06 10.60
CA GLY A 64 -8.28 2.74 9.88
C GLY A 64 -8.23 3.10 8.39
N LEU A 65 -7.08 2.91 7.76
CA LEU A 65 -6.87 3.26 6.35
C LEU A 65 -7.54 2.26 5.41
N ALA A 66 -7.73 2.68 4.16
CA ALA A 66 -8.15 1.82 3.05
C ALA A 66 -7.11 1.92 1.92
N LEU A 67 -6.60 0.78 1.47
CA LEU A 67 -5.68 0.73 0.35
C LEU A 67 -6.45 1.04 -0.92
N SER A 68 -6.05 2.12 -1.59
CA SER A 68 -6.52 2.43 -2.94
C SER A 68 -5.57 1.80 -3.96
N TYR A 69 -6.06 0.89 -4.78
CA TYR A 69 -5.30 0.33 -5.90
C TYR A 69 -6.10 0.39 -7.20
N PRO A 70 -5.46 0.55 -8.37
CA PRO A 70 -6.18 0.53 -9.64
C PRO A 70 -6.80 -0.85 -9.84
N ASP A 71 -8.07 -0.87 -10.21
CA ASP A 71 -8.75 -2.10 -10.60
C ASP A 71 -7.97 -2.77 -11.74
N PRO A 72 -7.67 -4.08 -11.66
CA PRO A 72 -7.11 -4.83 -12.76
C PRO A 72 -8.19 -5.03 -13.83
N HIS A 73 -8.65 -3.94 -14.44
CA HIS A 73 -9.60 -4.01 -15.52
C HIS A 73 -8.83 -4.33 -16.81
N LEU A 74 -9.03 -5.59 -17.26
CA LEU A 74 -8.70 -6.24 -18.53
C LEU A 74 -8.29 -5.33 -19.71
#